data_AF-A0A0V8RUG9-F1
#
_entry.id   AF-A0A0V8RUG9-F1
#
_cell.length_a   1.000
_cell.length_b   1.000
_cell.length_c   1.000
_cell.angle_alpha   90.00
_cell.angle_beta   90.00
_cell.angle_gamma   90.00
#
_symmetry.space_group_name_H-M   'P 1'
#
loop_
_entity.id
_entity.type
_entity.pdbx_description
1 polymer ?
#
loop_
_entity_poly.entity_id
_entity_poly.type
_entity_poly.pdbx_seq_one_letter_code
_entity_poly.pdbx_strand_id
1 'polypeptide(L)' 'MRWLMRRCMVCGRYTLRRDRCPLCGGPLAVPHPPRFSPEDRYVAYRYRMKLMAGLIKPGGSGSGEAGEERSR' A
#
# COMPACT_ATOMS: atom_id res chain seq x y z
N MET A 1 4.33 -19.48 6.90
CA MET A 1 5.74 -19.04 6.83
C MET A 1 6.08 -18.37 8.14
N ARG A 2 7.25 -18.62 8.72
CA ARG A 2 7.77 -17.85 9.86
C ARG A 2 8.75 -16.82 9.32
N TRP A 3 8.39 -15.55 9.39
CA TRP A 3 9.19 -14.47 8.83
C TRP A 3 10.10 -13.96 9.95
N LEU A 4 11.40 -14.21 9.80
CA LEU A 4 12.37 -13.91 10.85
C LEU A 4 12.91 -12.48 10.73
N MET A 5 13.12 -12.01 9.51
CA MET A 5 13.67 -10.70 9.24
C MET A 5 12.64 -9.60 9.53
N ARG A 6 13.09 -8.51 10.16
CA ARG A 6 12.33 -7.28 10.39
C ARG A 6 13.09 -6.08 9.89
N ARG A 7 12.35 -5.02 9.53
CA ARG A 7 12.88 -3.72 9.14
C ARG A 7 12.34 -2.65 10.05
N CYS A 8 13.20 -1.75 10.52
CA CYS A 8 12.77 -0.61 11.31
C CYS A 8 12.03 0.41 10.43
N MET A 9 10.85 0.86 10.89
CA MET A 9 10.07 1.87 10.16
C MET A 9 10.62 3.29 10.29
N VAL A 10 11.57 3.53 11.22
CA VAL A 10 12.15 4.86 11.49
C VAL A 10 13.48 5.01 10.77
N CYS A 11 14.45 4.12 11.02
CA CYS A 11 15.80 4.22 10.43
C CYS A 11 16.04 3.30 9.23
N GLY A 12 15.09 2.43 8.89
CA GLY A 12 15.20 1.52 7.75
C GLY A 12 16.13 0.31 7.95
N ARG A 13 16.79 0.15 9.11
CA ARG A 13 17.73 -0.96 9.31
C ARG A 13 17.01 -2.30 9.49
N TYR A 14 17.62 -3.34 8.92
CA TYR A 14 17.18 -4.72 9.10
C TYR A 14 17.71 -5.33 10.40
N THR A 15 16.91 -6.18 11.02
CA THR A 15 17.26 -6.89 12.26
C THR A 15 16.47 -8.19 12.38
N LEU A 16 16.95 -9.09 13.25
CA LEU A 16 16.23 -10.31 13.66
C LEU A 16 15.55 -10.15 15.03
N ARG A 17 15.81 -9.04 15.73
CA ARG A 17 15.11 -8.71 16.99
C ARG A 17 13.61 -8.58 16.71
N ARG A 18 12.78 -8.97 17.68
CA ARG A 18 11.32 -8.94 17.53
C ARG A 18 10.66 -7.73 18.19
N ASP A 19 11.35 -7.09 19.13
CA ASP A 19 10.74 -6.09 20.00
C ASP A 19 10.97 -4.67 19.49
N ARG A 20 12.23 -4.22 19.41
CA ARG A 20 12.61 -2.86 19.02
C ARG A 20 13.89 -2.81 18.20
N CYS A 21 14.04 -1.76 17.40
CA CYS A 21 15.29 -1.51 16.67
C CYS A 21 16.46 -1.33 17.65
N PRO A 22 17.61 -2.02 17.45
CA PRO A 22 18.76 -1.90 18.34
C PRO A 22 19.48 -0.54 18.26
N LEU A 23 19.14 0.33 17.29
CA LEU A 23 19.80 1.62 17.11
C LEU A 23 18.94 2.79 17.55
N CYS A 24 17.72 2.90 17.01
CA CYS A 24 16.84 4.02 17.29
C CYS A 24 15.69 3.67 18.24
N GLY A 25 15.55 2.41 18.66
CA GLY A 25 14.44 1.96 19.50
C GLY A 25 13.06 1.95 18.80
N GLY A 26 13.00 2.29 17.51
CA GLY A 26 11.75 2.39 16.75
C GLY A 26 11.07 1.05 16.47
N PRO A 27 9.79 1.08 16.05
CA PRO A 27 8.99 -0.11 15.76
C PRO A 27 9.54 -0.89 14.58
N LEU A 28 9.39 -2.22 14.66
CA LEU A 28 9.88 -3.18 13.68
C LEU A 28 8.72 -3.79 12.90
N ALA A 29 8.75 -3.65 11.57
CA ALA A 29 7.79 -4.24 10.66
C ALA A 29 8.40 -5.42 9.91
N VAL A 30 7.52 -6.27 9.40
CA VAL A 30 7.90 -7.41 8.57
C VAL A 30 8.08 -6.92 7.13
N PRO A 31 9.26 -7.13 6.48
CA PRO A 31 9.58 -6.48 5.22
C PRO A 31 9.12 -7.23 3.97
N HIS A 32 8.79 -8.52 4.05
CA HIS A 32 8.36 -9.24 2.84
C HIS A 32 6.91 -8.83 2.45
N PRO A 33 6.56 -8.88 1.15
CA PRO A 33 5.20 -8.58 0.74
C PRO A 33 4.23 -9.71 1.13
N PRO A 34 2.93 -9.41 1.32
CA PRO A 34 1.92 -10.45 1.52
C PRO A 34 1.91 -11.43 0.34
N ARG A 35 1.51 -12.68 0.60
CA ARG A 35 1.41 -13.69 -0.45
C ARG A 35 0.42 -13.24 -1.53
N PHE A 36 0.84 -13.38 -2.79
CA PHE A 36 -0.02 -13.16 -3.93
C PHE A 36 -0.88 -14.41 -4.20
N SER A 37 -2.13 -14.19 -4.58
CA SER A 37 -3.07 -15.23 -5.01
C SER A 37 -3.79 -14.76 -6.27
N PRO A 38 -3.75 -15.51 -7.38
CA PRO A 38 -4.46 -15.12 -8.61
C PRO A 38 -5.96 -14.93 -8.40
N GLU A 39 -6.59 -15.77 -7.57
CA GLU A 39 -8.04 -15.74 -7.31
C GLU A 39 -8.49 -14.65 -6.32
N ASP A 40 -7.57 -14.03 -5.59
CA ASP A 40 -7.79 -13.15 -4.41
C ASP A 40 -9.25 -12.73 -4.14
N ARG A 41 -9.96 -13.54 -3.32
CA ARG A 41 -11.39 -13.38 -3.01
C ARG A 41 -11.74 -12.05 -2.34
N TYR A 42 -10.75 -11.33 -1.81
CA TYR A 42 -10.96 -10.11 -1.04
C TYR A 42 -10.47 -8.83 -1.76
N VAL A 43 -10.17 -8.89 -3.06
CA VAL A 43 -9.74 -7.72 -3.86
C VAL A 43 -10.69 -6.55 -3.71
N ALA A 44 -12.00 -6.78 -3.85
CA ALA A 44 -13.01 -5.71 -3.80
C ALA A 44 -12.98 -4.98 -2.44
N TYR A 45 -12.85 -5.71 -1.33
CA TYR A 45 -12.78 -5.12 0.01
C TYR A 45 -11.50 -4.31 0.21
N ARG A 46 -10.34 -4.86 -0.19
CA ARG A 46 -9.06 -4.13 -0.10
C ARG A 46 -9.07 -2.86 -0.96
N TYR A 47 -9.69 -2.92 -2.14
CA TYR A 47 -9.81 -1.76 -3.03
C TYR A 47 -10.69 -0.67 -2.41
N ARG A 48 -11.87 -1.05 -1.89
CA ARG A 48 -12.76 -0.11 -1.16
C ARG A 48 -12.07 0.53 0.05
N MET A 49 -11.33 -0.25 0.84
CA MET A 49 -10.56 0.29 1.97
C MET A 49 -9.52 1.32 1.51
N LYS A 50 -8.80 1.07 0.40
CA LYS A 50 -7.84 2.02 -0.16
C LYS A 50 -8.52 3.29 -0.70
N LEU A 51 -9.70 3.16 -1.31
CA LEU A 51 -10.52 4.29 -1.76
C LEU A 51 -10.97 5.16 -0.57
N MET A 52 -11.53 4.53 0.46
CA MET A 52 -11.96 5.22 1.69
C MET A 52 -10.80 5.91 2.40
N ALA A 53 -9.60 5.30 2.37
CA ALA A 53 -8.37 5.89 2.88
C ALA A 53 -7.76 6.98 1.96
N GLY A 54 -8.37 7.26 0.80
CA GLY A 54 -7.87 8.26 -0.15
C GLY A 54 -6.57 7.88 -0.87
N LEU A 55 -6.13 6.62 -0.79
CA LEU A 55 -4.88 6.14 -1.38
C LEU A 55 -4.98 5.90 -2.90
N ILE A 56 -6.21 5.78 -3.42
CA ILE A 56 -6.50 5.55 -4.84
C ILE A 56 -7.60 6.54 -5.26
N LYS A 57 -7.45 7.19 -6.41
CA LYS A 57 -8.54 7.94 -7.03
C LYS A 57 -9.42 6.97 -7.81
N PRO A 58 -10.76 7.03 -7.69
CA PRO A 58 -11.63 6.23 -8.55
C PRO A 58 -11.29 6.61 -10.01
N GLY A 59 -10.95 5.60 -10.81
CA GLY A 59 -10.70 5.82 -12.23
C GLY A 59 -11.99 6.33 -12.87
N GLY A 60 -11.98 7.58 -13.31
CA GLY A 60 -12.99 8.09 -14.22
C GLY A 60 -12.82 7.39 -15.56
N SER A 61 -13.78 6.53 -15.91
CA SER A 61 -14.08 6.25 -17.31
C SER A 61 -14.45 7.58 -17.97
N GLY A 62 -13.77 7.93 -19.07
CA GLY A 62 -14.00 9.18 -19.79
C GLY A 62 -15.47 9.40 -20.13
N SER A 63 -16.01 10.51 -19.64
CA SER A 63 -17.13 11.22 -20.26
C SER A 63 -16.51 12.27 -21.18
N GLY A 64 -16.87 12.21 -22.46
CA GLY A 64 -16.22 12.93 -23.55
C GLY A 64 -15.97 14.41 -23.30
N GLU A 65 -14.93 14.90 -23.95
CA GLU A 65 -14.71 16.30 -24.26
C GLU A 65 -16.01 16.86 -24.88
N ALA A 66 -16.83 17.52 -24.07
CA ALA A 66 -17.88 18.38 -24.59
C ALA A 66 -17.15 19.54 -25.27
N GLY A 67 -17.25 19.57 -26.60
CA GLY A 67 -16.61 20.57 -27.44
C GLY A 67 -16.88 21.98 -26.93
N GLU A 68 -15.81 22.65 -26.54
CA GLU A 68 -15.80 24.10 -26.43
C GLU A 68 -15.87 24.65 -27.85
N GLU A 69 -17.10 24.87 -28.30
CA GLU A 69 -17.44 25.61 -29.51
C GLU A 69 -16.98 27.06 -29.32
N ARG A 70 -15.67 27.28 -29.49
CA ARG A 70 -15.08 28.60 -29.64
C ARG A 70 -15.49 29.13 -31.00
N SER A 71 -16.66 29.76 -30.99
CA SER A 71 -17.10 30.80 -31.92
C SER A 71 -15.91 31.62 -32.45
N ARG A 72 -15.51 31.30 -33.68
CA ARG A 72 -14.74 32.14 -34.60
C ARG A 72 -15.19 31.83 -36.02
#